data_AF-A0A9E2JDF3-F1
#
_entry.id   AF-A0A9E2JDF3-F1
#
_cell.length_a   1.000
_cell.length_b   1.000
_cell.length_c   1.000
_cell.angle_alpha   90.00
_cell.angle_beta   90.00
_cell.angle_gamma   90.00
#
_symmetry.space_group_name_H-M   'P 1'
#
loop_
_entity.id
_entity.type
_entity.pdbx_description
1 polymer ?
#
loop_
_entity_poly.entity_id
_entity_poly.type
_entity_poly.pdbx_seq_one_letter_code
_entity_poly.pdbx_strand_id
1 'polypeptide(L)'
;VVDDLFSDGDVDLIIVEADGSRGLPLKGPGTEEPAIPGLASIVVPVAGLGGLGRPLGKDTTFRPERFGRLAGLEPGQTVTPESLARVLFHEQGLCRNLPEKARLVAFLNQADLVSPEVARTAAEAAYDAGPDTLARVIWGSLNNPVAGFGLWPE
;
A
#
# COMPACT_ATOMS: atom_id res chain seq x y z
N VAL A 1 20.54 11.64 -4.16
CA VAL A 1 20.09 12.64 -3.16
C VAL A 1 19.68 11.98 -1.86
N VAL A 2 18.57 11.20 -1.80
CA VAL A 2 18.15 10.57 -0.53
C VAL A 2 19.21 9.59 -0.02
N ASP A 3 19.74 8.73 -0.89
CA ASP A 3 20.77 7.76 -0.51
C ASP A 3 22.08 8.45 -0.07
N ASP A 4 22.41 9.60 -0.65
CA ASP A 4 23.58 10.39 -0.24
C ASP A 4 23.36 10.98 1.16
N LEU A 5 22.19 11.59 1.42
CA LEU A 5 21.81 12.11 2.74
C LEU A 5 21.78 11.02 3.82
N PHE A 6 21.34 9.81 3.47
CA PHE A 6 21.38 8.67 4.38
C PHE A 6 22.82 8.25 4.71
N SER A 7 23.72 8.36 3.74
CA SER A 7 25.14 7.97 3.89
C SER A 7 25.96 8.98 4.69
N ASP A 8 25.60 10.26 4.66
CA ASP A 8 26.26 11.31 5.44
C ASP A 8 26.10 11.09 6.96
N GLY A 9 24.97 10.50 7.39
CA GLY A 9 24.75 10.12 8.78
C GLY A 9 24.41 11.28 9.73
N ASP A 10 24.11 12.46 9.20
CA ASP A 10 23.85 13.69 9.96
C ASP A 10 22.42 13.77 10.55
N VAL A 11 21.55 12.82 10.24
CA VAL A 11 20.14 12.78 10.69
C VAL A 11 19.76 11.42 11.25
N ASP A 12 18.94 11.41 12.30
CA ASP A 12 18.47 10.17 12.93
C ASP A 12 17.43 9.42 12.06
N LEU A 13 16.63 10.16 11.27
CA LEU A 13 15.53 9.60 10.49
C LEU A 13 15.28 10.41 9.21
N ILE A 14 15.09 9.69 8.10
CA ILE A 14 14.62 10.24 6.83
C ILE A 14 13.29 9.57 6.49
N ILE A 15 12.23 10.38 6.31
CA ILE A 15 10.92 9.92 5.84
C ILE A 15 10.73 10.39 4.41
N VAL A 16 10.44 9.47 3.49
CA VAL A 16 10.25 9.76 2.07
C VAL A 16 8.85 9.36 1.64
N GLU A 17 8.09 10.32 1.11
CA GLU A 17 6.90 10.02 0.32
C GLU A 17 7.33 9.65 -1.10
N ALA A 18 7.31 8.35 -1.41
CA ALA A 18 7.82 7.84 -2.69
C ALA A 18 6.88 8.11 -3.87
N ASP A 19 5.59 8.30 -3.60
CA ASP A 19 4.55 8.63 -4.57
C ASP A 19 3.20 8.93 -3.87
N GLY A 20 2.23 9.48 -4.61
CA GLY A 20 0.93 9.90 -4.05
C GLY A 20 -0.27 9.45 -4.90
N SER A 21 -1.45 9.35 -4.28
CA SER A 21 -2.71 8.93 -4.93
C SER A 21 -3.65 10.09 -5.27
N ARG A 22 -3.21 11.34 -5.12
CA ARG A 22 -4.07 12.55 -5.17
C ARG A 22 -5.22 12.51 -4.15
N GLY A 23 -5.01 11.87 -3.00
CA GLY A 23 -6.01 11.72 -1.95
C GLY A 23 -7.07 10.65 -2.20
N LEU A 24 -6.97 9.89 -3.30
CA LEU A 24 -7.87 8.76 -3.57
C LEU A 24 -7.43 7.52 -2.76
N PRO A 25 -8.39 6.67 -2.32
CA PRO A 25 -8.08 5.45 -1.58
C PRO A 25 -7.09 4.52 -2.26
N LEU A 26 -7.26 4.31 -3.58
CA LEU A 26 -6.50 3.34 -4.35
C LEU A 26 -5.63 4.02 -5.41
N LYS A 27 -4.62 3.31 -5.89
CA LYS A 27 -3.74 3.79 -6.95
C LYS A 27 -3.19 2.67 -7.83
N GLY A 28 -3.24 2.88 -9.14
CA GLY A 28 -2.39 2.20 -10.11
C GLY A 28 -1.06 2.96 -10.25
N PRO A 29 0.07 2.48 -9.68
CA PRO A 29 1.35 3.19 -9.70
C PRO A 29 1.85 3.39 -11.13
N GLY A 30 2.52 4.51 -11.43
CA GLY A 30 3.09 4.85 -12.74
C GLY A 30 4.30 4.00 -13.16
N THR A 31 4.86 4.21 -14.36
CA THR A 31 6.03 3.44 -14.83
C THR A 31 7.29 3.75 -14.05
N GLU A 32 7.37 4.92 -13.41
CA GLU A 32 8.49 5.37 -12.57
C GLU A 32 8.15 5.34 -11.07
N GLU A 33 6.93 4.95 -10.70
CA GLU A 33 6.46 4.91 -9.31
C GLU A 33 6.35 3.47 -8.77
N PRO A 34 6.64 3.21 -7.48
CA PRO A 34 7.12 4.16 -6.48
C PRO A 34 8.61 4.49 -6.64
N ALA A 35 9.00 5.72 -6.30
CA ALA A 35 10.40 6.16 -6.28
C ALA A 35 11.08 5.75 -4.96
N ILE A 36 11.23 4.45 -4.71
CA ILE A 36 11.84 3.91 -3.49
C ILE A 36 13.37 4.16 -3.52
N PRO A 37 13.96 4.81 -2.50
CA PRO A 37 15.41 4.96 -2.38
C PRO A 37 16.14 3.62 -2.28
N GLY A 38 17.34 3.52 -2.86
CA GLY A 38 18.10 2.26 -2.88
C GLY A 38 18.59 1.82 -1.49
N LEU A 39 18.77 2.77 -0.57
CA LEU A 39 19.18 2.53 0.81
C LEU A 39 18.01 2.51 1.80
N ALA A 40 16.76 2.45 1.32
CA ALA A 40 15.60 2.39 2.21
C ALA A 40 15.69 1.17 3.14
N SER A 41 15.68 1.42 4.45
CA SER A 41 15.74 0.39 5.49
C SER A 41 14.35 -0.17 5.84
N ILE A 42 13.31 0.62 5.64
CA ILE A 42 11.91 0.26 5.85
C ILE A 42 11.10 0.80 4.67
N VAL A 43 10.23 -0.03 4.11
CA VAL A 43 9.24 0.39 3.10
C VAL A 43 7.84 0.12 3.62
N VAL A 44 6.98 1.13 3.50
CA VAL A 44 5.58 1.09 3.96
C VAL A 44 4.66 1.38 2.77
N PRO A 45 4.22 0.36 2.02
CA PRO A 45 3.20 0.58 1.01
C PRO A 45 1.88 0.94 1.71
N VAL A 46 1.26 2.03 1.26
CA VAL A 46 -0.01 2.51 1.83
C VAL A 46 -1.12 2.34 0.81
N ALA A 47 -2.22 1.71 1.24
CA ALA A 47 -3.45 1.62 0.45
C ALA A 47 -4.68 1.91 1.31
N GLY A 48 -5.68 2.58 0.75
CA GLY A 48 -6.91 2.93 1.46
C GLY A 48 -8.00 1.88 1.32
N LEU A 49 -8.56 1.45 2.44
CA LEU A 49 -9.68 0.52 2.52
C LEU A 49 -11.00 1.11 2.00
N GLY A 50 -11.12 2.43 1.90
CA GLY A 50 -12.30 3.12 1.38
C GLY A 50 -12.61 2.87 -0.10
N GLY A 51 -11.75 2.12 -0.81
CA GLY A 51 -12.01 1.61 -2.16
C GLY A 51 -12.57 0.20 -2.22
N LEU A 52 -12.50 -0.58 -1.13
CA LEU A 52 -12.99 -1.96 -1.10
C LEU A 52 -14.52 -2.01 -1.19
N GLY A 53 -15.04 -3.02 -1.89
CA GLY A 53 -16.47 -3.19 -2.10
C GLY A 53 -17.08 -2.16 -3.07
N ARG A 54 -16.27 -1.24 -3.61
CA ARG A 54 -16.72 -0.22 -4.57
C ARG A 54 -16.29 -0.58 -6.00
N PRO A 55 -17.02 -0.11 -7.01
CA PRO A 55 -16.61 -0.25 -8.41
C PRO A 55 -15.25 0.41 -8.67
N LEU A 56 -14.41 -0.26 -9.46
CA LEU A 56 -13.18 0.32 -9.99
C LEU A 56 -13.50 1.52 -10.87
N GLY A 57 -13.07 2.70 -10.44
CA GLY A 57 -13.36 3.93 -11.16
C GLY A 57 -12.56 5.12 -10.63
N LYS A 58 -12.73 6.27 -11.32
CA LYS A 58 -11.98 7.51 -11.05
C LYS A 58 -12.31 8.12 -9.69
N ASP A 59 -13.44 7.76 -9.08
CA ASP A 59 -13.88 8.28 -7.78
C ASP A 59 -13.15 7.62 -6.60
N THR A 60 -12.54 6.45 -6.81
CA THR A 60 -11.88 5.67 -5.75
C THR A 60 -10.42 5.40 -6.04
N THR A 61 -9.99 5.53 -7.29
CA THR A 61 -8.71 5.02 -7.74
C THR A 61 -7.98 6.02 -8.62
N PHE A 62 -6.77 6.38 -8.24
CA PHE A 62 -5.87 7.14 -9.10
C PHE A 62 -5.33 6.23 -10.21
N ARG A 63 -5.52 6.63 -11.48
CA ARG A 63 -5.20 5.82 -12.68
C ARG A 63 -5.89 4.45 -12.65
N PRO A 64 -7.24 4.40 -12.66
CA PRO A 64 -8.01 3.16 -12.51
C PRO A 64 -7.72 2.14 -13.60
N GLU A 65 -7.40 2.59 -14.82
CA GLU A 65 -7.05 1.72 -15.94
C GLU A 65 -5.73 0.96 -15.68
N ARG A 66 -4.81 1.57 -14.91
CA ARG A 66 -3.57 0.90 -14.50
C ARG A 66 -3.81 -0.02 -13.32
N PHE A 67 -4.58 0.40 -12.33
CA PHE A 67 -4.98 -0.47 -11.22
C PHE A 67 -5.68 -1.73 -11.73
N GLY A 68 -6.66 -1.58 -12.62
CA GLY A 68 -7.42 -2.69 -13.20
C GLY A 68 -6.54 -3.72 -13.89
N ARG A 69 -5.58 -3.27 -14.72
CA ARG A 69 -4.61 -4.17 -15.37
C ARG A 69 -3.79 -4.98 -14.37
N LEU A 70 -3.34 -4.37 -13.27
CA LEU A 70 -2.54 -5.04 -12.23
C LEU A 70 -3.40 -5.97 -11.34
N ALA A 71 -4.66 -5.59 -11.10
CA ALA A 71 -5.60 -6.34 -10.29
C ALA A 71 -6.26 -7.52 -11.04
N GLY A 72 -6.27 -7.45 -12.38
CA GLY A 72 -7.09 -8.32 -13.23
C GLY A 72 -8.57 -7.92 -13.20
N LEU A 73 -8.87 -6.62 -13.18
CA LEU A 73 -10.21 -6.05 -13.12
C LEU A 73 -10.49 -5.14 -14.32
N GLU A 74 -11.73 -5.26 -14.83
CA GLU A 74 -12.32 -4.35 -15.80
C GLU A 74 -12.96 -3.13 -15.11
N PRO A 75 -13.13 -2.00 -15.82
CA PRO A 75 -13.81 -0.83 -15.29
C PRO A 75 -15.21 -1.16 -14.75
N GLY A 76 -15.55 -0.65 -13.57
CA GLY A 76 -16.83 -0.89 -12.91
C GLY A 76 -16.93 -2.20 -12.10
N GLN A 77 -15.97 -3.13 -12.22
CA GLN A 77 -15.94 -4.31 -11.37
C GLN A 77 -15.58 -3.94 -9.93
N THR A 78 -16.11 -4.70 -8.97
CA THR A 78 -15.87 -4.46 -7.55
C THR A 78 -14.42 -4.75 -7.17
N VAL A 79 -13.79 -3.81 -6.46
CA VAL A 79 -12.46 -4.02 -5.88
C VAL A 79 -12.58 -4.88 -4.63
N THR A 80 -11.91 -6.03 -4.62
CA THR A 80 -11.86 -6.97 -3.49
C THR A 80 -10.54 -6.87 -2.71
N PRO A 81 -10.48 -7.41 -1.49
CA PRO A 81 -9.22 -7.63 -0.76
C PRO A 81 -8.10 -8.25 -1.62
N GLU A 82 -8.43 -9.29 -2.39
CA GLU A 82 -7.47 -10.02 -3.23
C GLU A 82 -7.00 -9.15 -4.41
N SER A 83 -7.89 -8.37 -5.01
CA SER A 83 -7.53 -7.39 -6.05
C SER A 83 -6.55 -6.35 -5.50
N LEU A 84 -6.78 -5.86 -4.28
CA LEU A 84 -5.88 -4.92 -3.62
C LEU A 84 -4.51 -5.55 -3.34
N ALA A 85 -4.49 -6.76 -2.79
CA ALA A 85 -3.28 -7.52 -2.51
C ALA A 85 -2.45 -7.75 -3.77
N ARG A 86 -3.09 -8.12 -4.89
CA ARG A 86 -2.42 -8.22 -6.19
C ARG A 86 -1.74 -6.92 -6.59
N VAL A 87 -2.41 -5.78 -6.48
CA VAL A 87 -1.80 -4.48 -6.85
C VAL A 87 -0.66 -4.09 -5.92
N LEU A 88 -0.74 -4.42 -4.62
CA LEU A 88 0.34 -4.17 -3.67
C LEU A 88 1.63 -4.89 -4.10
N PHE A 89 1.54 -6.18 -4.42
CA PHE A 89 2.70 -7.06 -4.59
C PHE A 89 2.97 -7.50 -6.04
N HIS A 90 2.22 -7.00 -7.02
CA HIS A 90 2.57 -7.20 -8.43
C HIS A 90 3.99 -6.68 -8.70
N GLU A 91 4.70 -7.28 -9.65
CA GLU A 91 6.02 -6.83 -10.14
C GLU A 91 6.05 -5.36 -10.61
N GLN A 92 4.90 -4.78 -10.94
CA GLN A 92 4.74 -3.38 -11.36
C GLN A 92 3.85 -2.59 -10.37
N GLY A 93 3.62 -3.16 -9.19
CA GLY A 93 2.75 -2.69 -8.13
C GLY A 93 3.43 -1.71 -7.16
N LEU A 94 2.83 -1.57 -5.98
CA LEU A 94 3.27 -0.60 -4.96
C LEU A 94 4.54 -1.03 -4.21
N CYS A 95 4.97 -2.28 -4.38
CA CYS A 95 6.15 -2.85 -3.75
C CYS A 95 7.23 -3.26 -4.76
N ARG A 96 7.25 -2.71 -5.97
CA ARG A 96 8.33 -3.02 -6.93
C ARG A 96 9.63 -2.33 -6.54
N ASN A 97 10.77 -2.90 -6.95
CA ASN A 97 12.11 -2.39 -6.65
C ASN A 97 12.41 -2.26 -5.13
N LEU A 98 11.87 -3.16 -4.31
CA LEU A 98 12.24 -3.23 -2.89
C LEU A 98 13.74 -3.53 -2.73
N PRO A 99 14.47 -2.73 -1.93
CA PRO A 99 15.82 -3.09 -1.55
C PRO A 99 15.83 -4.41 -0.77
N GLU A 100 16.81 -5.28 -1.05
CA GLU A 100 16.92 -6.63 -0.47
C GLU A 100 16.89 -6.64 1.07
N LYS A 101 17.46 -5.60 1.69
CA LYS A 101 17.56 -5.45 3.15
C LYS A 101 16.41 -4.64 3.75
N ALA A 102 15.49 -4.13 2.94
CA ALA A 102 14.39 -3.32 3.43
C ALA A 102 13.38 -4.19 4.16
N ARG A 103 13.01 -3.78 5.38
CA ARG A 103 11.87 -4.37 6.09
C ARG A 103 10.58 -3.86 5.46
N LEU A 104 9.72 -4.77 5.02
CA LEU A 104 8.43 -4.41 4.45
C LEU A 104 7.32 -4.51 5.50
N VAL A 105 6.57 -3.42 5.69
CA VAL A 105 5.38 -3.39 6.56
C VAL A 105 4.26 -2.68 5.82
N ALA A 106 3.23 -3.41 5.38
CA ALA A 106 2.12 -2.78 4.66
C ALA A 106 1.18 -2.05 5.62
N PHE A 107 0.65 -0.91 5.19
CA PHE A 107 -0.35 -0.16 5.95
C PHE A 107 -1.64 0.04 5.15
N LEU A 108 -2.73 -0.55 5.64
CA LEU A 108 -4.08 -0.40 5.11
C LEU A 108 -4.80 0.73 5.86
N ASN A 109 -4.79 1.92 5.27
CA ASN A 109 -5.41 3.12 5.84
C ASN A 109 -6.94 3.11 5.66
N GLN A 110 -7.64 4.06 6.29
CA GLN A 110 -9.09 4.27 6.17
C GLN A 110 -9.93 3.11 6.72
N ALA A 111 -9.45 2.43 7.76
CA ALA A 111 -10.20 1.37 8.43
C ALA A 111 -11.51 1.85 9.05
N ASP A 112 -11.68 3.16 9.28
CA ASP A 112 -12.93 3.78 9.75
C ASP A 112 -14.04 3.82 8.68
N LEU A 113 -13.71 3.54 7.42
CA LEU A 113 -14.67 3.50 6.31
C LEU A 113 -15.19 2.09 6.00
N VAL A 114 -14.69 1.06 6.69
CA VAL A 114 -15.07 -0.33 6.50
C VAL A 114 -15.35 -1.00 7.85
N SER A 115 -15.98 -2.17 7.85
CA SER A 115 -16.12 -2.93 9.09
C SER A 115 -14.78 -3.54 9.53
N PRO A 116 -14.58 -3.80 10.83
CA PRO A 116 -13.37 -4.46 11.33
C PRO A 116 -13.08 -5.80 10.63
N GLU A 117 -14.12 -6.56 10.28
CA GLU A 117 -14.00 -7.83 9.56
C GLU A 117 -13.44 -7.61 8.15
N VAL A 118 -13.90 -6.58 7.43
CA VAL A 118 -13.37 -6.25 6.09
C VAL A 118 -11.91 -5.82 6.18
N ALA A 119 -11.56 -5.00 7.17
CA ALA A 119 -10.18 -4.56 7.38
C ALA A 119 -9.25 -5.75 7.70
N ARG A 120 -9.70 -6.67 8.55
CA ARG A 120 -8.98 -7.90 8.88
C ARG A 120 -8.80 -8.80 7.66
N THR A 121 -9.87 -9.09 6.92
CA THR A 121 -9.80 -9.89 5.69
C THR A 121 -8.85 -9.28 4.66
N ALA A 122 -8.82 -7.95 4.54
CA ALA A 122 -7.87 -7.25 3.68
C ALA A 122 -6.42 -7.40 4.15
N ALA A 123 -6.18 -7.36 5.46
CA ALA A 123 -4.86 -7.56 6.02
C ALA A 123 -4.36 -9.01 5.85
N GLU A 124 -5.23 -10.00 6.06
CA GLU A 124 -4.96 -11.42 5.84
C GLU A 124 -4.64 -11.68 4.37
N ALA A 125 -5.51 -11.24 3.44
CA ALA A 125 -5.29 -11.40 2.00
C ALA A 125 -4.01 -10.71 1.50
N ALA A 126 -3.67 -9.55 2.05
CA ALA A 126 -2.42 -8.87 1.73
C ALA A 126 -1.20 -9.63 2.28
N TYR A 127 -1.29 -10.17 3.49
CA TYR A 127 -0.20 -10.93 4.07
C TYR A 127 0.07 -12.24 3.31
N ASP A 128 -0.99 -12.98 2.98
CA ASP A 128 -0.90 -14.25 2.26
C ASP A 128 -0.37 -14.10 0.83
N ALA A 129 -0.62 -12.95 0.19
CA ALA A 129 -0.10 -12.62 -1.14
C ALA A 129 1.27 -11.92 -1.11
N GLY A 130 1.74 -11.52 0.07
CA GLY A 130 2.98 -10.78 0.24
C GLY A 130 4.23 -11.63 0.01
N PRO A 131 5.39 -11.02 -0.27
CA PRO A 131 6.66 -11.71 -0.29
C PRO A 131 7.09 -12.13 1.12
N ASP A 132 8.03 -13.07 1.24
CA ASP A 132 8.61 -13.51 2.53
C ASP A 132 9.22 -12.36 3.37
N THR A 133 9.59 -11.25 2.72
CA THR A 133 10.11 -10.05 3.37
C THR A 133 9.03 -9.18 4.04
N LEU A 134 7.74 -9.46 3.78
CA LEU A 134 6.62 -8.81 4.44
C LEU A 134 6.54 -9.24 5.90
N ALA A 135 6.96 -8.36 6.80
CA ALA A 135 6.96 -8.66 8.23
C ALA A 135 5.55 -8.72 8.81
N ARG A 136 4.66 -7.80 8.39
CA ARG A 136 3.27 -7.69 8.86
C ARG A 136 2.48 -6.70 8.01
N VAL A 137 1.16 -6.79 8.11
CA VAL A 137 0.19 -5.81 7.62
C VAL A 137 -0.48 -5.14 8.80
N ILE A 138 -0.48 -3.82 8.83
CA ILE A 138 -1.15 -3.00 9.85
C ILE A 138 -2.36 -2.34 9.17
N TRP A 139 -3.49 -2.24 9.84
CA TRP A 139 -4.61 -1.42 9.37
C TRP A 139 -5.06 -0.44 10.43
N GLY A 140 -5.61 0.69 9.99
CA GLY A 140 -6.13 1.71 10.87
C GLY A 140 -6.61 2.94 10.10
N SER A 141 -6.84 4.03 10.82
CA SER A 141 -7.22 5.31 10.23
C SER A 141 -6.30 6.41 10.69
N LEU A 142 -5.63 7.08 9.76
CA LEU A 142 -4.84 8.26 10.06
C LEU A 142 -5.72 9.48 10.41
N ASN A 143 -6.95 9.53 9.91
CA ASN A 143 -7.90 10.61 10.20
C ASN A 143 -8.72 10.34 11.47
N ASN A 144 -8.80 9.08 11.90
CA ASN A 144 -9.47 8.69 13.14
C ASN A 144 -8.61 7.72 13.96
N PRO A 145 -7.45 8.16 14.47
CA PRO A 145 -6.50 7.28 15.16
C PRO A 145 -7.07 6.69 16.47
N VAL A 146 -8.12 7.31 17.03
CA VAL A 146 -8.80 6.79 18.23
C VAL A 146 -9.65 5.54 17.95
N ALA A 147 -9.95 5.24 16.68
CA ALA A 147 -10.59 3.98 16.29
C ALA A 147 -9.67 2.76 16.49
N GLY A 148 -8.39 2.99 16.77
CA GLY A 148 -7.40 1.95 17.01
C GLY A 148 -6.76 1.43 15.73
N PHE A 149 -5.77 0.57 15.93
CA PHE A 149 -5.05 -0.14 14.87
C PHE A 149 -5.17 -1.63 15.10
N GLY A 150 -5.29 -2.39 14.03
CA GLY A 150 -5.07 -3.82 14.04
C GLY A 150 -3.85 -4.20 13.24
N LEU A 151 -3.41 -5.45 13.39
CA LEU A 151 -2.22 -5.96 12.75
C LEU A 151 -2.35 -7.46 12.48
N TRP A 152 -1.65 -7.94 11.45
CA TRP A 152 -1.60 -9.35 11.06
C TRP A 152 -0.22 -9.71 10.51
N PRO A 153 0.39 -10.84 10.91
CA PRO A 153 -0.01 -11.72 12.02
C PRO A 153 0.14 -11.04 13.39
N GLU A 154 -0.59 -11.55 14.39
CA GLU A 154 -0.64 -11.05 15.78
C GLU A 154 0.66 -11.27 16.58
#